data_AF-A0A0D9QXK3-F1
#
_entry.id   AF-A0A0D9QXK3-F1
#
_cell.length_a   1.000
_cell.length_b   1.000
_cell.length_c   1.000
_cell.angle_alpha   90.00
_cell.angle_beta   90.00
_cell.angle_gamma   90.00
#
_symmetry.space_group_name_H-M   'P 1'
#
loop_
_entity.id
_entity.type
_entity.pdbx_description
1 polymer ?
#
loop_
_entity_poly.entity_id
_entity_poly.type
_entity_poly.pdbx_seq_one_letter_code
_entity_poly.pdbx_strand_id
1 'polypeptide(L)' 'MSSAARFCPSRPVLLFLGLLLLPVLVAFATAEAEEDGDLQCLCVKTTSQVRPRHITSLEVIKAGPHCPTAQLM' A
#
# COMPACT_ATOMS: atom_id res chain seq x y z
N MET A 1 -8.38 -31.63 37.24
CA MET A 1 -9.04 -32.08 36.00
C MET A 1 -9.12 -30.90 35.05
N SER A 2 -8.40 -30.96 33.92
CA SER A 2 -8.40 -29.89 32.93
C SER A 2 -9.52 -30.14 31.93
N SER A 3 -10.65 -29.45 32.10
CA SER A 3 -11.75 -29.51 31.14
C SER A 3 -11.40 -28.65 29.94
N ALA A 4 -10.93 -29.28 28.86
CA ALA A 4 -11.00 -28.68 27.54
C ALA A 4 -12.49 -28.58 27.17
N ALA A 5 -13.09 -27.44 27.49
CA ALA A 5 -14.40 -27.08 26.95
C ALA A 5 -14.24 -27.10 25.42
N ARG A 6 -14.76 -28.15 24.79
CA ARG A 6 -14.97 -28.18 23.35
C ARG A 6 -16.00 -27.11 23.06
N PHE A 7 -15.52 -25.89 22.87
CA PHE A 7 -16.29 -24.79 22.32
C PHE A 7 -16.58 -25.23 20.88
N CYS A 8 -17.68 -25.94 20.68
CA CYS A 8 -18.26 -26.13 19.36
C CYS A 8 -18.95 -24.79 19.06
N PRO A 9 -18.32 -23.87 18.32
CA PRO A 9 -18.98 -22.63 17.98
C PRO A 9 -20.26 -23.00 17.23
N SER A 10 -21.39 -22.53 17.74
CA SER A 10 -22.66 -22.71 17.06
C SER A 10 -22.55 -22.13 15.65
N ARG A 11 -23.24 -22.72 14.67
CA ARG A 11 -23.29 -22.23 13.28
C ARG A 11 -23.37 -20.68 13.16
N PRO A 12 -24.20 -19.97 13.96
CA PRO A 12 -24.22 -18.50 13.92
C PRO A 12 -22.89 -17.83 14.35
N VAL A 13 -22.16 -18.39 15.32
CA VAL A 13 -20.88 -17.84 15.79
C VAL A 13 -19.79 -17.97 14.73
N LEU A 14 -19.76 -19.11 14.03
CA LEU A 14 -18.85 -19.31 12.90
C LEU A 14 -19.13 -18.34 11.76
N LEU A 15 -20.41 -18.12 11.44
CA LEU A 15 -20.83 -17.16 10.41
C LEU A 15 -20.44 -15.74 10.79
N PHE A 16 -20.67 -15.33 12.04
CA PHE A 16 -20.34 -13.99 12.51
C PHE A 16 -18.82 -13.77 12.52
N LEU A 17 -18.05 -14.78 12.95
CA LEU A 17 -16.59 -14.72 12.94
C LEU A 17 -16.04 -14.65 11.51
N GLY A 18 -16.57 -15.46 10.59
CA GLY A 18 -16.22 -15.38 9.17
C GLY A 18 -16.54 -14.02 8.57
N LEU A 19 -17.71 -13.45 8.90
CA LEU A 19 -18.13 -12.13 8.44
C LEU A 19 -17.23 -11.00 8.97
N LEU A 20 -16.65 -11.14 10.16
CA LEU A 20 -15.67 -10.18 10.70
C LEU A 20 -14.26 -10.37 10.12
N LEU A 21 -13.84 -11.61 9.88
CA LEU A 21 -12.51 -11.91 9.36
C LEU A 21 -12.35 -11.54 7.89
N LEU A 22 -13.42 -11.65 7.09
CA LEU A 22 -13.40 -11.32 5.66
C LEU A 22 -13.00 -9.85 5.39
N PRO A 23 -13.64 -8.82 5.99
CA PRO A 23 -13.24 -7.42 5.82
C PRO A 23 -11.82 -7.13 6.29
N VAL A 24 -11.38 -7.76 7.39
CA VAL A 24 -10.03 -7.61 7.91
C VAL A 24 -9.03 -8.12 6.89
N LEU A 25 -9.18 -9.34 6.38
CA LEU A 25 -8.26 -9.88 5.38
C LEU A 25 -8.21 -9.04 4.09
N VAL A 26 -9.35 -8.50 3.65
CA VAL A 26 -9.41 -7.60 2.48
C VAL A 26 -8.65 -6.31 2.74
N ALA A 27 -8.85 -5.66 3.88
CA ALA A 27 -8.18 -4.40 4.22
C ALA A 27 -6.65 -4.56 4.31
N PHE A 28 -6.19 -5.68 4.86
CA PHE A 28 -4.76 -5.99 4.94
C PHE A 28 -4.20 -6.33 3.55
N ALA A 29 -4.89 -7.14 2.75
CA ALA A 29 -4.45 -7.44 1.38
C ALA A 29 -4.37 -6.19 0.49
N THR A 30 -5.28 -5.22 0.66
CA THR A 30 -5.21 -3.93 -0.04
C THR A 30 -4.08 -3.03 0.44
N ALA A 31 -3.64 -3.16 1.70
CA ALA A 31 -2.51 -2.38 2.21
C ALA A 31 -1.17 -2.90 1.68
N GLU A 32 -1.05 -4.23 1.50
CA GLU A 32 0.16 -4.88 0.97
C GLU A 32 0.23 -4.85 -0.56
N ALA A 33 -0.90 -4.64 -1.25
CA ALA A 33 -0.95 -4.54 -2.71
C ALA A 33 -0.44 -3.19 -3.26
N GLU A 34 -0.16 -2.21 -2.40
CA GLU A 34 0.34 -0.88 -2.74
C GLU A 34 1.87 -0.81 -2.83
N GLU A 35 2.56 -1.93 -3.09
CA GLU A 35 4.02 -1.94 -3.31
C GLU A 35 4.48 -2.40 -4.69
N ASP A 36 3.63 -3.04 -5.52
CA ASP A 36 4.12 -3.74 -6.73
C ASP A 36 3.53 -3.25 -8.07
N GLY A 37 2.76 -2.16 -8.06
CA GLY A 37 2.04 -1.71 -9.25
C GLY A 37 2.49 -0.36 -9.78
N ASP A 38 3.62 -0.34 -10.51
CA ASP A 38 4.01 0.72 -11.46
C ASP A 38 3.49 2.11 -11.07
N LEU A 39 4.05 2.64 -9.99
CA LEU A 39 3.76 3.97 -9.50
C LEU A 39 3.89 4.92 -10.70
N GLN A 40 2.85 5.73 -10.94
CA GLN A 40 2.69 6.61 -12.11
C GLN A 40 3.69 7.79 -12.04
N CYS A 41 4.95 7.48 -11.77
CA CYS A 41 6.05 8.39 -11.67
C CYS A 41 6.32 8.90 -13.09
N LEU A 42 6.30 10.23 -13.25
CA LEU A 42 6.57 10.85 -14.55
C LEU A 42 8.03 10.62 -14.98
N CYS A 43 8.94 10.56 -14.00
CA CYS A 43 10.36 10.34 -14.24
C CYS A 43 10.72 8.84 -14.24
N VAL A 44 10.82 8.23 -15.43
CA VAL A 44 11.34 6.85 -15.61
C VAL A 44 12.87 6.79 -15.44
N LYS A 45 13.56 7.87 -15.79
CA LYS A 45 15.03 7.98 -15.69
C LYS A 45 15.44 9.39 -15.31
N THR A 46 16.38 9.50 -14.39
CA THR A 46 16.94 10.77 -13.94
C THR A 46 18.36 10.97 -14.45
N THR A 47 18.79 12.22 -14.58
CA THR A 47 20.16 12.61 -14.87
C THR A 47 20.63 13.60 -13.82
N SER A 48 21.83 13.39 -13.28
CA SER A 48 22.43 14.28 -12.28
C SER A 48 23.30 15.36 -12.90
N GLN A 49 23.78 15.16 -14.14
CA GLN A 49 24.73 16.05 -14.77
C GLN A 49 24.02 17.06 -15.68
N VAL A 50 23.44 18.09 -15.06
CA VAL A 50 22.76 19.19 -15.75
C VAL A 50 23.48 20.51 -15.45
N ARG A 51 23.66 21.35 -16.48
CA ARG A 51 24.22 22.69 -16.30
C ARG A 51 23.10 23.66 -15.92
N PRO A 52 23.13 24.33 -14.75
CA PRO A 52 22.03 25.20 -14.31
C PRO A 52 21.68 26.33 -15.27
N ARG A 53 22.67 26.82 -16.06
CA ARG A 53 22.44 27.85 -17.09
C ARG A 53 21.48 27.43 -18.20
N HIS A 54 21.24 26.13 -18.40
CA HIS A 54 20.32 25.62 -19.41
C HIS A 54 18.94 25.24 -18.83
N ILE A 55 18.70 25.49 -17.53
CA ILE A 55 17.44 25.20 -16.86
C ILE A 55 16.63 26.49 -16.78
N THR A 56 15.48 26.54 -17.46
CA THR A 56 14.60 27.72 -17.44
C THR A 56 13.66 27.71 -16.23
N SER A 57 13.19 26.54 -15.85
CA SER A 57 12.31 26.30 -14.71
C SER A 57 12.55 24.90 -14.18
N LEU A 58 12.33 24.69 -12.89
CA LEU A 58 12.47 23.39 -12.26
C LEU A 58 11.24 23.14 -11.38
N GLU A 59 10.57 22.02 -11.61
CA GLU A 59 9.38 21.62 -10.85
C GLU A 59 9.74 20.52 -9.86
N VAL A 60 9.29 20.68 -8.61
CA VAL A 60 9.56 19.73 -7.53
C VAL A 60 8.27 19.05 -7.13
N ILE A 61 8.19 17.75 -7.38
CA ILE A 61 7.05 16.93 -6.97
C ILE A 61 7.45 16.13 -5.73
N LYS A 62 6.69 16.29 -4.65
CA LYS A 62 6.92 15.51 -3.42
C LYS A 62 6.43 14.08 -3.60
N ALA A 63 7.03 13.18 -2.83
CA ALA A 63 6.52 11.83 -2.66
C ALA A 63 5.03 11.85 -2.25
N GLY A 64 4.25 10.94 -2.81
CA GLY A 64 2.81 10.83 -2.60
C GLY A 64 2.29 9.43 -2.91
N PRO A 65 0.96 9.22 -2.79
CA PRO A 65 0.35 7.90 -2.96
C PRO A 65 0.53 7.31 -4.36
N HIS A 66 0.76 8.15 -5.37
CA HIS A 66 0.99 7.71 -6.76
C HIS A 66 2.47 7.50 -7.09
N CYS A 67 3.40 8.03 -6.27
CA CYS A 67 4.83 7.84 -6.44
C CYS A 67 5.56 8.14 -5.11
N PRO A 68 6.23 7.17 -4.48
CA PRO A 68 6.86 7.30 -3.16
C PRO A 68 8.19 8.06 -3.23
N THR A 69 8.70 8.34 -4.43
CA THR A 69 9.93 9.10 -4.64
C THR A 69 9.63 10.53 -5.05
N ALA A 70 10.34 11.48 -4.46
CA ALA A 70 10.33 12.86 -4.91
C ALA A 70 10.94 12.97 -6.31
N GLN A 71 10.35 13.80 -7.17
CA GLN A 71 10.78 14.01 -8.56
C GLN A 71 11.15 15.47 -8.80
N LEU A 72 12.07 15.64 -9.75
CA LEU A 72 12.55 16.93 -10.22
C LEU A 72 12.47 16.92 -11.75
N MET A 73 11.69 17.85 -12.31
CA MET A 73 11.49 18.02 -13.75
C MET A 73 12.05 19.35 -14.23
#